data_AF-A0A1W9IM11-F1
#
_entry.id   AF-A0A1W9IM11-F1
#
_cell.length_a   1.000
_cell.length_b   1.000
_cell.length_c   1.000
_cell.angle_alpha   90.00
_cell.angle_beta   90.00
_cell.angle_gamma   90.00
#
_symmetry.space_group_name_H-M   'P 1'
#
loop_
_entity.id
_entity.type
_entity.pdbx_description
1 polymer ?
#
loop_
_entity_poly.entity_id
_entity_poly.type
_entity_poly.pdbx_seq_one_letter_code
_entity_poly.pdbx_strand_id
1 'polypeptide(L)' 'MRLRKRSRRAGKGMRAEYRFNYAKAKPNRFASCMRTGAFAVILDPDVASVFRSSDAVNTFLRSVITTLPERRNKRAKAD' A
#
# COMPACT_ATOMS: atom_id res chain seq x y z
N MET A 1 -2.44 49.60 33.71
CA MET A 1 -2.94 49.21 32.38
C MET A 1 -2.04 48.09 31.84
N ARG A 2 -2.47 46.82 31.85
CA ARG A 2 -1.60 45.68 31.46
C ARG A 2 -1.94 45.26 30.03
N LEU A 3 -1.04 45.57 29.10
CA LEU A 3 -1.22 45.37 27.66
C LEU A 3 -1.34 43.87 27.35
N ARG A 4 -2.52 43.44 26.86
CA ARG A 4 -2.77 42.06 26.45
C ARG A 4 -1.97 41.78 25.18
N LYS A 5 -0.89 41.00 25.31
CA LYS A 5 -0.04 40.56 24.21
C LYS A 5 -0.85 39.64 23.28
N ARG A 6 -1.50 40.21 22.26
CA ARG A 6 -2.03 39.45 21.12
C ARG A 6 -0.86 39.13 20.19
N SER A 7 -0.48 37.86 20.11
CA SER A 7 0.24 37.23 18.98
C SER A 7 0.65 35.83 19.47
N ARG A 8 0.31 34.73 18.82
CA ARG A 8 0.59 34.44 17.41
C ARG A 8 -0.56 33.70 16.74
N ARG A 9 -0.72 33.94 15.45
CA ARG A 9 -1.65 33.26 14.54
C ARG A 9 -1.53 31.73 14.67
N ALA A 10 -2.39 31.11 15.48
CA ALA A 10 -2.53 29.65 15.54
C ALA A 10 -3.50 29.19 14.43
N GLY A 11 -3.28 29.66 13.21
CA GLY A 11 -4.19 29.44 12.09
C GLY A 11 -3.58 28.53 11.03
N LYS A 12 -3.12 27.33 11.43
CA LYS A 12 -2.78 26.24 10.48
C LYS A 12 -3.03 24.85 11.09
N GLY A 13 -4.06 24.70 11.92
CA GLY A 13 -4.50 23.40 12.44
C GLY A 13 -5.85 23.04 11.88
N MET A 14 -6.09 21.75 11.62
CA MET A 14 -7.45 21.25 11.41
C MET A 14 -8.30 21.57 12.65
N ARG A 15 -9.56 21.96 12.42
CA ARG A 15 -10.49 22.24 13.53
C ARG A 15 -10.73 20.97 14.36
N ALA A 16 -11.21 21.14 15.59
CA ALA A 16 -11.37 20.03 16.53
C ALA A 16 -12.29 18.92 16.00
N GLU A 17 -13.33 19.30 15.26
CA GLU A 17 -14.29 18.39 14.61
C GLU A 17 -13.67 17.50 13.53
N TYR A 18 -12.50 17.86 12.99
CA TYR A 18 -11.78 17.04 11.99
C TYR A 18 -10.77 16.08 12.62
N ARG A 19 -10.70 15.99 13.96
CA ARG A 19 -9.90 14.97 14.65
C ARG A 19 -10.67 13.66 14.74
N PHE A 20 -10.59 12.86 13.68
CA PHE A 20 -11.21 11.54 13.67
C PHE A 20 -10.49 10.57 14.60
N ASN A 21 -11.26 9.89 15.45
CA ASN A 21 -10.77 8.75 16.21
C ASN A 21 -10.87 7.48 15.36
N TYR A 22 -9.78 7.13 14.69
CA TYR A 22 -9.71 5.96 13.81
C TYR A 22 -9.91 4.62 14.55
N ALA A 23 -9.75 4.57 15.87
CA ALA A 23 -10.08 3.36 16.65
C ALA A 23 -11.59 3.07 16.67
N LYS A 24 -12.43 4.07 16.41
CA LYS A 24 -13.89 3.94 16.26
C LYS A 24 -14.34 3.86 14.80
N ALA A 25 -13.41 3.93 13.85
CA ALA A 25 -13.75 3.88 12.43
C ALA A 25 -14.18 2.47 12.04
N LYS A 26 -15.06 2.38 11.03
CA LYS A 26 -15.40 1.08 10.45
C LYS A 26 -14.13 0.47 9.80
N PRO A 27 -13.89 -0.84 9.96
CA PRO A 27 -12.84 -1.53 9.23
C PRO A 27 -12.98 -1.28 7.73
N ASN A 28 -11.85 -1.12 7.04
CA ASN A 28 -11.84 -0.93 5.59
C ASN A 28 -12.52 -2.14 4.92
N ARG A 29 -13.59 -1.89 4.15
CA ARG A 29 -14.34 -2.94 3.44
C ARG A 29 -13.49 -3.74 2.43
N PHE A 30 -12.36 -3.19 2.02
CA PHE A 30 -11.39 -3.82 1.12
C PHE A 30 -10.25 -4.52 1.86
N ALA A 31 -10.16 -4.40 3.19
CA ALA A 31 -9.15 -5.09 3.98
C ALA A 31 -9.26 -6.61 3.83
N SER A 32 -10.48 -7.15 3.70
CA SER A 32 -10.70 -8.58 3.43
C SER A 32 -10.19 -9.03 2.05
N CYS A 33 -10.20 -8.13 1.05
CA CYS A 33 -9.63 -8.40 -0.26
C CYS A 33 -8.09 -8.47 -0.22
N MET A 34 -7.48 -7.84 0.79
CA MET A 34 -6.04 -7.90 1.03
C MET A 34 -5.76 -9.01 2.02
N ARG A 35 -5.59 -10.24 1.52
CA ARG A 35 -5.01 -11.35 2.32
C ARG A 35 -3.72 -10.86 3.00
N THR A 36 -3.40 -11.37 4.17
CA THR A 36 -2.19 -10.99 4.92
C THR A 36 -0.96 -11.07 4.01
N GLY A 37 -0.29 -9.93 3.77
CA GLY A 37 0.85 -9.84 2.84
C GLY A 37 0.50 -9.60 1.37
N ALA A 38 -0.74 -9.28 1.03
CA ALA A 38 -1.13 -8.89 -0.33
C ALA A 38 -0.62 -7.48 -0.68
N PHE A 39 0.04 -7.36 -1.83
CA PHE A 39 0.50 -6.10 -2.40
C PHE A 39 -0.35 -5.72 -3.60
N ALA A 40 -0.70 -4.43 -3.71
CA ALA A 40 -1.29 -3.89 -4.93
C ALA A 40 -0.16 -3.45 -5.88
N VAL A 41 -0.21 -3.93 -7.11
CA VAL A 41 0.75 -3.58 -8.16
C VAL A 41 -0.03 -2.90 -9.29
N ILE A 42 0.52 -1.80 -9.81
CA ILE A 42 -0.03 -1.10 -10.98
C ILE A 42 0.68 -1.68 -12.21
N LEU A 43 -0.10 -2.11 -13.19
CA LEU A 43 0.43 -2.55 -14.49
C LEU A 43 0.51 -1.36 -15.43
N ASP A 44 1.51 -1.35 -16.30
CA ASP A 44 1.58 -0.41 -17.39
C ASP A 44 0.43 -0.65 -18.40
N PRO A 45 -0.01 0.39 -19.15
CA PRO A 45 -1.20 0.30 -20.00
C PRO A 45 -1.12 -0.77 -21.09
N ASP A 46 0.07 -1.00 -21.63
CA ASP A 46 0.35 -2.04 -22.62
C ASP A 46 0.13 -3.44 -22.03
N VAL A 47 0.64 -3.70 -20.83
CA VAL A 47 0.46 -4.98 -20.13
C VAL A 47 -1.01 -5.17 -19.70
N ALA A 48 -1.64 -4.11 -19.19
CA ALA A 48 -3.04 -4.11 -18.80
C ALA A 48 -3.99 -4.33 -20.00
N SER A 49 -3.59 -3.95 -21.22
CA SER A 49 -4.38 -4.20 -22.43
C SER A 49 -4.48 -5.70 -22.75
N VAL A 50 -3.43 -6.47 -22.41
CA VAL A 50 -3.35 -7.92 -22.63
C VAL A 50 -4.02 -8.67 -21.47
N PHE A 51 -3.73 -8.27 -20.22
CA PHE A 51 -4.22 -8.96 -19.03
C PHE A 51 -5.37 -8.20 -18.36
N ARG A 52 -6.60 -8.67 -18.59
CA ARG A 52 -7.82 -8.04 -18.05
C ARG A 52 -8.18 -8.44 -16.62
N SER A 53 -7.42 -9.34 -15.99
CA SER A 53 -7.68 -9.81 -14.63
C SER A 53 -6.40 -10.15 -13.88
N SER A 54 -6.42 -9.99 -12.55
CA SER A 54 -5.30 -10.38 -11.69
C SER A 54 -5.06 -11.89 -11.69
N ASP A 55 -6.10 -12.69 -11.93
CA ASP A 55 -5.99 -14.15 -12.01
C ASP A 55 -5.18 -14.60 -13.24
N ALA A 56 -5.41 -13.95 -14.40
CA ALA A 56 -4.65 -14.22 -15.62
C ALA A 56 -3.16 -13.87 -15.46
N VAL A 57 -2.86 -12.72 -14.86
CA VAL A 57 -1.46 -12.30 -14.57
C VAL A 57 -0.79 -13.30 -13.63
N ASN A 58 -1.44 -13.65 -12.52
CA ASN A 58 -0.87 -14.54 -11.53
C ASN A 58 -0.64 -15.96 -12.07
N THR A 59 -1.57 -16.47 -12.89
CA THR A 59 -1.41 -17.77 -13.54
C THR A 59 -0.22 -17.78 -14.50
N PHE A 60 -0.09 -16.74 -15.33
CA PHE A 60 1.04 -16.60 -16.23
C PHE A 60 2.38 -16.50 -15.48
N LEU A 61 2.48 -15.61 -14.49
CA LEU A 61 3.70 -15.43 -13.71
C LEU A 61 4.10 -16.70 -12.97
N ARG A 62 3.15 -17.47 -12.42
CA ARG A 62 3.43 -18.77 -11.81
C ARG A 62 3.99 -19.77 -12.82
N SER A 63 3.42 -19.84 -14.02
CA SER A 63 3.94 -20.70 -15.09
C SER A 63 5.37 -20.32 -15.49
N VAL A 64 5.67 -19.02 -15.53
CA VAL A 64 7.03 -18.54 -15.81
C VAL A 64 7.98 -18.92 -14.67
N ILE A 65 7.55 -18.75 -13.41
CA ILE A 65 8.35 -19.16 -12.23
C ILE A 65 8.66 -20.66 -12.25
N THR A 66 7.71 -21.52 -12.62
CA THR A 66 7.92 -22.98 -12.67
C THR A 66 8.80 -23.43 -13.83
N THR A 67 8.85 -22.66 -14.91
CA THR A 67 9.64 -22.99 -16.12
C THR A 67 11.03 -22.39 -16.07
N LEU A 68 11.23 -21.32 -15.29
CA LEU A 68 12.55 -20.77 -15.04
C LEU A 68 13.40 -21.81 -14.30
N PRO A 69 14.61 -22.11 -14.78
CA PRO A 69 15.53 -22.96 -14.04
C PRO A 69 15.80 -22.30 -12.68
N GLU A 70 15.78 -23.09 -11.60
CA GLU A 70 16.14 -22.59 -10.29
C GLU A 70 17.48 -21.85 -10.42
N ARG A 71 17.46 -20.52 -10.25
CA ARG A 71 18.69 -19.80 -9.99
C ARG A 71 19.16 -20.30 -8.64
N ARG A 72 19.98 -21.36 -8.66
CA ARG A 72 20.73 -21.88 -7.53
C ARG A 72 21.44 -20.69 -6.91
N ASN A 73 20.88 -20.20 -5.81
CA ASN A 73 21.44 -19.11 -5.03
C ASN A 73 22.79 -19.59 -4.50
N LYS A 74 23.87 -19.37 -5.27
CA LYS A 74 25.26 -19.55 -4.82
C LYS A 74 25.65 -18.37 -3.93
N ARG A 75 24.94 -18.19 -2.82
CA ARG A 75 25.31 -17.29 -1.73
C ARG A 75 24.82 -17.89 -0.40
N ALA A 76 25.40 -19.01 -0.02
CA ALA A 76 25.40 -19.53 1.35
C ALA A 76 26.42 -20.67 1.46
N LYS A 77 27.71 -20.33 1.30
CA LYS A 77 28.84 -21.07 1.87
C LYS A 77 30.06 -20.14 1.89
N ALA A 78 29.95 -19.12 2.72
CA ALA A 78 31.08 -18.43 3.29
C ALA A 78 30.70 -18.31 4.76
N ASP A 79 31.19 -19.29 5.53
CA ASP A 79 31.54 -19.27 6.96
C ASP A 79 31.90 -20.71 7.38
#